data_AF-A0A9P9H9X0-F1
#
_entry.id   AF-A0A9P9H9X0-F1
#
_cell.length_a   1.000
_cell.length_b   1.000
_cell.length_c   1.000
_cell.angle_alpha   90.00
_cell.angle_beta   90.00
_cell.angle_gamma   90.00
#
_symmetry.space_group_name_H-M   'P 1'
#
loop_
_entity.id
_entity.type
_entity.pdbx_description
1 polymer ?
#
loop_
_entity_poly.entity_id
_entity_poly.type
_entity_poly.pdbx_seq_one_letter_code
_entity_poly.pdbx_strand_id
1 'polypeptide(L)'
;MGVRIATQQDIPALKEIILSGLSNDSVWLYCYPSAGRSEAASNHVETVLKRIIDDNSKNWHCYVVDAPKTHDPVSLAIIQSLHQNEDDGKGVTEQIQRVFGLSNDTSDGESKTAKRIAALQSGITQTQQTYLARYDQVMFLHAVITHPHHKRQGYAKTLSKQTLQVARQKGAVVAALASPFSGYVFYSGTSFSNCGRTKVETDNDIENLELQIMVCTPPKPLEQRRSSIMDFWGGAKKASPAGSRRESLDQGATGERRSSFLDMFSFGPKTPSAVDDDTRRKSHA
;
A
#
# COMPACT_ATOMS: atom_id res chain seq x y z
N MET A 1 -9.35 -5.26 -15.52
CA MET A 1 -9.55 -4.46 -14.29
C MET A 1 -8.94 -3.10 -14.55
N GLY A 2 -9.75 -2.05 -14.66
CA GLY A 2 -9.28 -0.68 -14.88
C GLY A 2 -9.11 0.06 -13.57
N VAL A 3 -8.06 0.87 -13.45
CA VAL A 3 -7.93 1.87 -12.38
C VAL A 3 -8.36 3.20 -12.97
N ARG A 4 -9.22 3.94 -12.27
CA ARG A 4 -9.65 5.29 -12.68
C ARG A 4 -9.61 6.26 -11.51
N ILE A 5 -9.74 7.55 -11.79
CA ILE A 5 -9.91 8.59 -10.77
C ILE A 5 -11.36 8.54 -10.28
N ALA A 6 -11.55 8.70 -8.96
CA ALA A 6 -12.86 8.80 -8.34
C ALA A 6 -13.55 10.11 -8.72
N THR A 7 -14.87 10.06 -8.80
CA THR A 7 -15.75 11.19 -9.08
C THR A 7 -16.69 11.42 -7.90
N GLN A 8 -17.39 12.56 -7.90
CA GLN A 8 -18.37 12.89 -6.85
C GLN A 8 -19.48 11.83 -6.72
N GLN A 9 -19.81 11.13 -7.81
CA GLN A 9 -20.81 10.05 -7.82
C GLN A 9 -20.35 8.81 -7.05
N ASP A 10 -19.04 8.61 -6.90
CA ASP A 10 -18.49 7.44 -6.21
C ASP A 10 -18.55 7.56 -4.67
N ILE A 11 -18.74 8.78 -4.13
CA ILE A 11 -18.64 9.07 -2.70
C ILE A 11 -19.47 8.11 -1.82
N PRO A 12 -20.73 7.79 -2.13
CA PRO A 12 -21.51 6.84 -1.34
C PRO A 12 -20.85 5.46 -1.25
N ALA A 13 -20.38 4.92 -2.38
CA ALA A 13 -19.70 3.63 -2.44
C ALA A 13 -18.33 3.67 -1.72
N LEU A 14 -17.56 4.75 -1.90
CA LEU A 14 -16.27 4.92 -1.23
C LEU A 14 -16.43 5.00 0.30
N LYS A 15 -17.46 5.70 0.78
CA LYS A 15 -17.78 5.76 2.21
C LYS A 15 -18.01 4.35 2.77
N GLU A 16 -18.81 3.54 2.09
CA GLU A 16 -19.04 2.15 2.49
C GLU A 16 -17.73 1.34 2.50
N ILE A 17 -16.90 1.46 1.47
CA ILE A 17 -15.60 0.78 1.40
C ILE A 17 -14.69 1.17 2.56
N ILE A 18 -14.63 2.45 2.94
CA ILE A 18 -13.80 2.92 4.06
C ILE A 18 -14.32 2.36 5.38
N LEU A 19 -15.61 2.56 5.67
CA LEU A 19 -16.22 2.16 6.95
C LEU A 19 -16.21 0.64 7.14
N SER A 20 -16.43 -0.13 6.08
CA SER A 20 -16.40 -1.60 6.13
C SER A 20 -14.97 -2.15 6.07
N GLY A 21 -14.10 -1.54 5.27
CA GLY A 21 -12.74 -2.01 5.02
C GLY A 21 -11.80 -1.77 6.21
N LEU A 22 -12.01 -0.68 6.94
CA LEU A 22 -11.21 -0.25 8.09
C LEU A 22 -11.77 -0.70 9.45
N SER A 23 -12.87 -1.45 9.50
CA SER A 23 -13.52 -1.82 10.77
C SER A 23 -12.61 -2.48 11.79
N ASN A 24 -11.55 -3.17 11.32
CA ASN A 24 -10.57 -3.87 12.14
C ASN A 24 -9.15 -3.28 12.01
N ASP A 25 -9.02 -2.11 11.39
CA ASP A 25 -7.72 -1.44 11.24
C ASP A 25 -7.33 -0.72 12.53
N SER A 26 -6.08 -0.85 12.95
CA SER A 26 -5.61 -0.29 14.22
C SER A 26 -5.62 1.24 14.23
N VAL A 27 -5.37 1.89 13.09
CA VAL A 27 -5.40 3.36 12.97
C VAL A 27 -6.84 3.86 13.08
N TRP A 28 -7.76 3.13 12.43
CA TRP A 28 -9.18 3.43 12.49
C TRP A 28 -9.75 3.24 13.89
N LEU A 29 -9.48 2.11 14.54
CA LEU A 29 -9.94 1.83 15.91
C LEU A 29 -9.33 2.80 16.93
N TYR A 30 -8.08 3.24 16.71
CA TYR A 30 -7.49 4.31 17.50
C TYR A 30 -8.33 5.59 17.40
N CYS A 31 -8.65 6.07 16.20
CA CYS A 31 -9.43 7.29 16.03
C CYS A 31 -10.90 7.14 16.46
N TYR A 32 -11.49 5.96 16.23
CA TYR A 32 -12.91 5.66 16.42
C TYR A 32 -13.12 4.41 17.30
N PRO A 33 -12.85 4.50 18.62
CA PRO A 33 -12.91 3.35 19.52
C PRO A 33 -14.33 2.80 19.72
N SER A 34 -15.36 3.65 19.61
CA SER A 34 -16.76 3.25 19.73
C SER A 34 -17.27 2.62 18.43
N ALA A 35 -16.94 1.35 18.23
CA ALA A 35 -17.49 0.46 17.19
C ALA A 35 -17.60 1.05 15.77
N GLY A 36 -16.57 1.75 15.28
CA GLY A 36 -16.20 1.92 13.85
C GLY A 36 -17.23 2.39 12.81
N ARG A 37 -18.49 2.64 13.19
CA ARG A 37 -19.66 2.96 12.34
C ARG A 37 -20.58 3.97 13.03
N SER A 38 -20.03 4.83 13.89
CA SER A 38 -20.81 5.94 14.42
C SER A 38 -21.20 6.89 13.29
N GLU A 39 -22.33 7.57 13.43
CA GLU A 39 -22.76 8.60 12.49
C GLU A 39 -21.69 9.69 12.34
N ALA A 40 -20.99 10.03 13.43
CA ALA A 40 -19.86 10.95 13.42
C ALA A 40 -18.72 10.47 12.51
N ALA A 41 -18.34 9.19 12.56
CA ALA A 41 -17.31 8.62 11.68
C ALA A 41 -17.75 8.63 10.21
N SER A 42 -19.02 8.29 9.96
CA SER A 42 -19.62 8.32 8.62
C SER A 42 -19.59 9.73 8.02
N ASN A 43 -20.04 10.72 8.79
CA ASN A 43 -20.06 12.14 8.37
C ASN A 43 -18.64 12.69 8.16
N HIS A 44 -17.70 12.29 9.02
CA HIS A 44 -16.30 12.66 8.87
C HIS A 44 -15.70 12.09 7.57
N VAL A 45 -15.88 10.80 7.30
CA VAL A 45 -15.40 10.16 6.06
C VAL A 45 -15.99 10.84 4.82
N GLU A 46 -17.29 11.13 4.83
CA GLU A 46 -17.95 11.81 3.71
C GLU A 46 -17.36 13.21 3.47
N THR A 47 -17.12 13.97 4.54
CA THR A 47 -16.54 15.31 4.45
C THR A 47 -15.12 15.27 3.87
N VAL A 48 -14.30 14.33 4.32
CA VAL A 48 -12.94 14.14 3.83
C VAL A 48 -12.94 13.72 2.36
N LEU A 49 -13.81 12.78 1.96
CA LEU A 49 -13.94 12.34 0.57
C LEU A 49 -14.37 13.49 -0.35
N LYS A 50 -15.37 14.29 0.05
CA LYS A 50 -15.82 15.46 -0.72
C LYS A 50 -14.67 16.43 -1.00
N ARG A 51 -13.83 16.69 0.00
CA ARG A 51 -12.64 17.57 -0.16
C ARG A 51 -11.59 16.94 -1.07
N ILE A 52 -11.31 15.64 -0.94
CA ILE A 52 -10.30 14.96 -1.76
C ILE A 52 -10.71 14.91 -3.23
N ILE A 53 -12.01 14.72 -3.50
CA ILE A 53 -12.58 14.55 -4.85
C ILE A 53 -13.03 15.90 -5.45
N ASP A 54 -12.92 17.00 -4.70
CA ASP A 54 -13.16 18.34 -5.23
C ASP A 54 -12.22 18.64 -6.41
N ASP A 55 -12.77 19.14 -7.51
CA ASP A 55 -12.02 19.46 -8.74
C ASP A 55 -10.92 20.51 -8.50
N ASN A 56 -11.02 21.28 -7.41
CA ASN A 56 -10.01 22.27 -7.02
C ASN A 56 -8.82 21.67 -6.24
N SER A 57 -8.90 20.41 -5.81
CA SER A 57 -7.87 19.75 -5.00
C SER A 57 -6.70 19.27 -5.84
N LYS A 58 -5.80 20.20 -6.21
CA LYS A 58 -4.66 19.94 -7.12
C LYS A 58 -3.68 18.86 -6.64
N ASN A 59 -3.53 18.69 -5.33
CA ASN A 59 -2.51 17.81 -4.75
C ASN A 59 -3.08 16.48 -4.24
N TRP A 60 -4.40 16.29 -4.27
CA TRP A 60 -5.06 15.09 -3.78
C TRP A 60 -5.61 14.27 -4.93
N HIS A 61 -5.43 12.96 -4.83
CA HIS A 61 -5.93 12.02 -5.82
C HIS A 61 -6.57 10.83 -5.10
N CYS A 62 -7.80 10.49 -5.50
CA CYS A 62 -8.45 9.25 -5.12
C CYS A 62 -8.55 8.37 -6.36
N TYR A 63 -7.87 7.22 -6.34
CA TYR A 63 -7.96 6.21 -7.38
C TYR A 63 -8.87 5.07 -6.94
N VAL A 64 -9.67 4.54 -7.85
CA VAL A 64 -10.60 3.44 -7.58
C VAL A 64 -10.38 2.29 -8.55
N VAL A 65 -10.70 1.08 -8.11
CA VAL A 65 -10.81 -0.10 -8.97
C VAL A 65 -12.24 -0.58 -8.93
N ASP A 66 -12.82 -0.72 -10.11
CA ASP A 66 -14.18 -1.17 -10.28
C ASP A 66 -14.25 -2.70 -10.37
N ALA A 67 -15.35 -3.28 -9.87
CA ALA A 67 -15.66 -4.68 -10.07
C ALA A 67 -15.87 -4.98 -11.57
N PRO A 68 -15.33 -6.09 -12.12
CA PRO A 68 -15.47 -6.41 -13.54
C PRO A 68 -16.91 -6.56 -14.05
N LYS A 69 -17.87 -6.87 -13.16
CA LYS A 69 -19.26 -7.18 -13.53
C LYS A 69 -20.22 -6.02 -13.32
N THR A 70 -20.08 -5.31 -12.20
CA THR A 70 -21.04 -4.25 -11.83
C THR A 70 -20.52 -2.87 -12.18
N HIS A 71 -19.22 -2.73 -12.48
CA HIS A 71 -18.54 -1.44 -12.66
C HIS A 71 -18.58 -0.53 -11.43
N ASP A 72 -18.98 -1.06 -10.27
CA ASP A 72 -18.96 -0.31 -9.02
C ASP A 72 -17.56 -0.31 -8.40
N PRO A 73 -17.15 0.79 -7.73
CA PRO A 73 -15.93 0.81 -6.95
C PRO A 73 -15.92 -0.30 -5.89
N VAL A 74 -14.84 -1.08 -5.81
CA VAL A 74 -14.63 -2.10 -4.77
C VAL A 74 -13.37 -1.91 -3.96
N SER A 75 -12.49 -1.02 -4.42
CA SER A 75 -11.26 -0.66 -3.74
C SER A 75 -10.87 0.75 -4.10
N LEU A 76 -10.22 1.45 -3.16
CA LEU A 76 -9.72 2.81 -3.35
C LEU A 76 -8.31 2.99 -2.80
N ALA A 77 -7.60 3.97 -3.37
CA ALA A 77 -6.35 4.49 -2.85
C ALA A 77 -6.41 6.02 -2.76
N ILE A 78 -6.01 6.57 -1.61
CA ILE A 78 -5.93 8.01 -1.38
C ILE A 78 -4.46 8.42 -1.36
N ILE A 79 -4.12 9.39 -2.20
CA ILE A 79 -2.75 9.82 -2.43
C ILE A 79 -2.69 11.34 -2.40
N GLN A 80 -1.63 11.85 -1.79
CA GLN A 80 -1.28 13.26 -1.80
C GLN A 80 0.07 13.45 -2.50
N SER A 81 0.14 14.31 -3.51
CA SER A 81 1.39 14.75 -4.11
C SER A 81 1.98 15.89 -3.28
N LEU A 82 3.23 15.76 -2.86
CA LEU A 82 4.01 16.73 -2.10
C LEU A 82 5.22 17.13 -2.95
N HIS A 83 5.36 18.42 -3.24
CA HIS A 83 6.41 18.95 -4.09
C HIS A 83 7.20 20.03 -3.36
N GLN A 84 8.51 20.07 -3.56
CA GLN A 84 9.32 21.24 -3.25
C GLN A 84 9.06 22.28 -4.35
N ASN A 85 8.37 23.39 -4.03
CA ASN A 85 8.16 24.46 -5.01
C ASN A 85 9.50 25.19 -5.27
N GLU A 86 9.83 25.42 -6.54
CA GLU A 86 10.98 26.25 -6.95
C GLU A 86 10.71 27.76 -6.76
N ASP A 87 9.45 28.20 -6.87
CA ASP A 87 9.12 29.64 -7.00
C ASP A 87 8.72 30.38 -5.70
N ASP A 88 8.59 29.69 -4.56
CA ASP A 88 7.97 30.33 -3.38
C ASP A 88 8.68 30.05 -2.05
N GLY A 89 9.83 29.36 -2.06
CA GLY A 89 10.58 29.00 -0.84
C GLY A 89 9.84 28.03 0.12
N LYS A 90 8.56 27.74 -0.15
CA LYS A 90 7.69 26.85 0.62
C LYS A 90 7.98 25.40 0.24
N GLY A 91 8.94 24.77 0.91
CA GLY A 91 9.34 23.39 0.64
C GLY A 91 8.26 22.34 0.98
N VAL A 92 8.58 21.07 0.71
CA VAL A 92 7.78 19.89 1.13
C VAL A 92 7.33 20.03 2.59
N THR A 93 8.21 20.54 3.45
CA THR A 93 8.01 20.82 4.87
C THR A 93 6.75 21.65 5.20
N GLU A 94 6.38 22.61 4.36
CA GLU A 94 5.23 23.49 4.59
C GLU A 94 3.93 22.93 4.01
N GLN A 95 4.00 22.15 2.92
CA GLN A 95 2.83 21.47 2.33
C GLN A 95 2.29 20.33 3.20
N ILE A 96 3.13 19.81 4.10
CA ILE A 96 2.80 18.73 5.05
C ILE A 96 1.67 19.13 6.02
N GLN A 97 1.38 20.42 6.23
CA GLN A 97 0.43 20.88 7.26
C GLN A 97 -1.06 20.58 7.01
N ARG A 98 -1.47 19.94 5.91
CA ARG A 98 -2.90 19.81 5.55
C ARG A 98 -3.32 18.43 5.07
N VAL A 99 -2.94 17.40 5.84
CA VAL A 99 -3.26 16.01 5.48
C VAL A 99 -4.77 15.68 5.62
N PHE A 100 -5.50 16.28 6.56
CA PHE A 100 -6.94 16.01 6.74
C PHE A 100 -7.80 17.25 6.95
N GLY A 101 -7.19 18.44 6.95
CA GLY A 101 -7.88 19.74 6.97
C GLY A 101 -9.03 19.87 7.98
N LEU A 102 -8.92 19.20 9.13
CA LEU A 102 -9.73 19.55 10.28
C LEU A 102 -9.13 20.85 10.80
N SER A 103 -9.87 21.94 10.68
CA SER A 103 -9.52 23.22 11.27
C SER A 103 -9.23 23.03 12.75
N ASN A 104 -8.17 23.67 13.24
CA ASN A 104 -7.84 23.85 14.65
C ASN A 104 -8.86 24.74 15.37
N ASP A 105 -10.16 24.64 15.06
CA ASP A 105 -11.20 25.31 15.85
C ASP A 105 -11.43 24.50 17.12
N THR A 106 -10.39 24.44 17.95
CA THR A 106 -10.37 23.86 19.27
C THR A 106 -11.15 24.80 20.19
N SER A 107 -12.47 24.65 20.19
CA SER A 107 -13.31 25.07 21.32
C SER A 107 -13.25 24.00 22.41
N ASP A 108 -13.25 24.43 23.68
CA ASP A 108 -12.95 23.71 24.93
C ASP A 108 -13.87 22.52 25.30
N GLY A 109 -14.34 21.72 24.34
CA GLY A 109 -15.26 20.58 24.56
C GLY A 109 -15.03 19.37 23.66
N GLU A 110 -13.84 19.20 23.08
CA GLU A 110 -13.61 18.19 22.05
C GLU A 110 -13.79 16.74 22.52
N SER A 111 -14.59 15.99 21.74
CA SER A 111 -14.72 14.54 21.81
C SER A 111 -13.36 13.86 21.69
N LYS A 112 -13.12 12.78 22.47
CA LYS A 112 -11.88 11.97 22.47
C LYS A 112 -11.37 11.65 21.04
N THR A 113 -12.29 11.42 20.11
CA THR A 113 -11.99 11.17 18.69
C THR A 113 -11.27 12.33 18.00
N ALA A 114 -11.69 13.59 18.24
CA ALA A 114 -11.07 14.76 17.62
C ALA A 114 -9.60 14.89 18.04
N LYS A 115 -9.32 14.73 19.34
CA LYS A 115 -7.95 14.76 19.89
C LYS A 115 -7.06 13.67 19.28
N ARG A 116 -7.59 12.44 19.13
CA ARG A 116 -6.84 11.33 18.52
C ARG A 116 -6.58 11.54 17.03
N ILE A 117 -7.53 12.10 16.30
CA ILE A 117 -7.33 12.46 14.89
C ILE A 117 -6.28 13.57 14.75
N ALA A 118 -6.31 14.59 15.62
CA ALA A 118 -5.31 15.65 15.66
C ALA A 118 -3.90 15.09 16.02
N ALA A 119 -3.81 14.19 17.00
CA ALA A 119 -2.58 13.49 17.34
C ALA A 119 -2.03 12.69 16.15
N LEU A 120 -2.91 11.96 15.44
CA LEU A 120 -2.52 11.23 14.23
C LEU A 120 -2.02 12.16 13.14
N GLN A 121 -2.70 13.29 12.88
CA GLN A 121 -2.26 14.30 11.93
C GLN A 121 -0.88 14.88 12.28
N SER A 122 -0.66 15.18 13.56
CA SER A 122 0.63 15.67 14.07
C SER A 122 1.73 14.62 13.89
N GLY A 123 1.46 13.36 14.24
CA GLY A 123 2.41 12.25 14.04
C GLY A 123 2.75 12.03 12.57
N ILE A 124 1.75 12.08 11.67
CA ILE A 124 1.99 12.01 10.22
C ILE A 124 2.89 13.17 9.78
N THR A 125 2.58 14.40 10.21
CA THR A 125 3.31 15.62 9.86
C THR A 125 4.78 15.52 10.28
N GLN A 126 5.01 15.18 11.55
CA GLN A 126 6.35 15.04 12.10
C GLN A 126 7.16 13.96 11.36
N THR A 127 6.54 12.84 11.03
CA THR A 127 7.20 11.75 10.31
C THR A 127 7.53 12.14 8.87
N GLN A 128 6.63 12.83 8.19
CA GLN A 128 6.91 13.34 6.85
C GLN A 128 8.11 14.31 6.89
N GLN A 129 8.17 15.22 7.87
CA GLN A 129 9.31 16.13 8.03
C GLN A 129 10.61 15.40 8.38
N THR A 130 10.55 14.40 9.27
CA THR A 130 11.74 13.69 9.75
C THR A 130 12.35 12.79 8.67
N TYR A 131 11.51 12.06 7.93
CA TYR A 131 11.99 11.00 7.05
C TYR A 131 11.90 11.33 5.56
N LEU A 132 11.00 12.24 5.17
CA LEU A 132 10.72 12.52 3.76
C LEU A 132 11.27 13.86 3.28
N ALA A 133 11.72 14.76 4.16
CA ALA A 133 12.30 16.05 3.78
C ALA A 133 13.55 15.95 2.89
N ARG A 134 14.17 14.77 2.82
CA ARG A 134 15.30 14.48 1.92
C ARG A 134 14.91 14.20 0.47
N TYR A 135 13.62 14.21 0.14
CA TYR A 135 13.12 13.92 -1.19
C TYR A 135 12.39 15.15 -1.76
N ASP A 136 12.76 15.55 -2.96
CA ASP A 136 12.22 16.74 -3.62
C ASP A 136 10.75 16.54 -4.06
N GLN A 137 10.42 15.30 -4.45
CA GLN A 137 9.08 14.92 -4.87
C GLN A 137 8.63 13.64 -4.15
N VAL A 138 7.50 13.74 -3.45
CA VAL A 138 6.92 12.66 -2.67
C VAL A 138 5.46 12.48 -3.02
N MET A 139 5.03 11.23 -3.24
CA MET A 139 3.62 10.85 -3.28
C MET A 139 3.31 10.09 -1.99
N PHE A 140 2.56 10.72 -1.09
CA PHE A 140 2.17 10.10 0.17
C PHE A 140 0.86 9.32 -0.01
N LEU A 141 0.95 8.01 0.11
CA LEU A 141 -0.16 7.06 0.05
C LEU A 141 -0.78 6.95 1.45
N HIS A 142 -1.88 7.67 1.64
CA HIS A 142 -2.61 7.73 2.92
C HIS A 142 -3.36 6.45 3.24
N ALA A 143 -3.99 5.85 2.23
CA ALA A 143 -4.78 4.65 2.42
C ALA A 143 -4.86 3.82 1.14
N VAL A 144 -4.89 2.50 1.30
CA VAL A 144 -5.35 1.54 0.29
C VAL A 144 -6.37 0.63 0.95
N ILE A 145 -7.61 0.70 0.51
CA ILE A 145 -8.74 0.04 1.17
C ILE A 145 -9.49 -0.77 0.13
N THR A 146 -9.79 -2.03 0.47
CA THR A 146 -10.61 -2.92 -0.35
C THR A 146 -11.80 -3.36 0.49
N HIS A 147 -12.99 -3.32 -0.10
CA HIS A 147 -14.21 -3.81 0.53
C HIS A 147 -14.03 -5.25 1.04
N PRO A 148 -14.52 -5.63 2.24
CA PRO A 148 -14.33 -6.96 2.81
C PRO A 148 -14.70 -8.12 1.88
N HIS A 149 -15.81 -7.99 1.13
CA HIS A 149 -16.25 -9.01 0.17
C HIS A 149 -15.36 -9.17 -1.08
N HIS A 150 -14.43 -8.23 -1.30
CA HIS A 150 -13.54 -8.18 -2.46
C HIS A 150 -12.06 -8.36 -2.08
N LYS A 151 -11.76 -8.70 -0.81
CA LYS A 151 -10.39 -8.95 -0.34
C LYS A 151 -9.80 -10.18 -1.05
N ARG A 152 -8.46 -10.22 -1.12
CA ARG A 152 -7.65 -11.30 -1.73
C ARG A 152 -7.85 -11.52 -3.25
N GLN A 153 -8.53 -10.61 -3.93
CA GLN A 153 -8.69 -10.63 -5.40
C GLN A 153 -7.64 -9.77 -6.14
N GLY A 154 -6.69 -9.17 -5.41
CA GLY A 154 -5.59 -8.40 -5.98
C GLY A 154 -5.86 -6.91 -6.22
N TYR A 155 -7.07 -6.39 -5.94
CA TYR A 155 -7.43 -4.98 -6.16
C TYR A 155 -6.49 -3.99 -5.46
N ALA A 156 -6.19 -4.19 -4.18
CA ALA A 156 -5.22 -3.36 -3.45
C ALA A 156 -3.82 -3.37 -4.10
N LYS A 157 -3.37 -4.54 -4.59
CA LYS A 157 -2.08 -4.67 -5.28
C LYS A 157 -2.09 -3.93 -6.63
N THR A 158 -3.22 -3.94 -7.34
CA THR A 158 -3.41 -3.17 -8.57
C THR A 158 -3.31 -1.66 -8.31
N LEU A 159 -3.98 -1.15 -7.26
CA LEU A 159 -3.89 0.25 -6.86
C LEU A 159 -2.47 0.67 -6.44
N SER A 160 -1.80 -0.17 -5.66
CA SER A 160 -0.42 0.07 -5.25
C SER A 160 0.51 0.11 -6.47
N LYS A 161 0.39 -0.84 -7.41
CA LYS A 161 1.16 -0.82 -8.66
C LYS A 161 0.90 0.43 -9.50
N GLN A 162 -0.36 0.84 -9.64
CA GLN A 162 -0.70 2.08 -10.36
C GLN A 162 -0.05 3.29 -9.70
N THR A 163 -0.11 3.37 -8.38
CA THR A 163 0.53 4.44 -7.59
C THR A 163 2.03 4.50 -7.85
N LEU A 164 2.71 3.35 -7.77
CA LEU A 164 4.15 3.25 -8.03
C LEU A 164 4.50 3.60 -9.48
N GLN A 165 3.64 3.27 -10.45
CA GLN A 165 3.84 3.62 -11.85
C GLN A 165 3.72 5.13 -12.07
N VAL A 166 2.69 5.77 -11.50
CA VAL A 166 2.52 7.23 -11.57
C VAL A 166 3.70 7.94 -10.90
N ALA A 167 4.12 7.48 -9.73
CA ALA A 167 5.27 8.05 -9.04
C ALA A 167 6.57 7.92 -9.85
N ARG A 168 6.78 6.76 -10.49
CA ARG A 168 7.93 6.56 -11.40
C ARG A 168 7.91 7.52 -12.58
N GLN A 169 6.76 7.77 -13.19
CA GLN A 169 6.63 8.73 -14.28
C GLN A 169 6.93 10.16 -13.85
N LYS A 170 6.60 10.50 -12.60
CA LYS A 170 6.90 11.81 -12.00
C LYS A 170 8.32 11.91 -11.42
N GLY A 171 9.06 10.81 -11.32
CA GLY A 171 10.33 10.78 -10.58
C GLY A 171 10.16 10.94 -9.06
N ALA A 172 8.96 10.71 -8.53
CA ALA A 172 8.62 10.88 -7.12
C ALA A 172 8.82 9.59 -6.31
N VAL A 173 9.17 9.74 -5.02
CA VAL A 173 9.19 8.64 -4.05
C VAL A 173 7.78 8.41 -3.53
N VAL A 174 7.36 7.15 -3.41
CA VAL A 174 6.09 6.82 -2.73
C VAL A 174 6.37 6.53 -1.27
N ALA A 175 5.66 7.21 -0.37
CA ALA A 175 5.72 6.97 1.06
C ALA A 175 4.35 6.54 1.59
N ALA A 176 4.32 5.65 2.57
CA ALA A 176 3.10 5.22 3.24
C ALA A 176 3.37 5.00 4.72
N LEU A 177 2.35 5.20 5.56
CA LEU A 177 2.36 4.73 6.93
C LEU A 177 1.69 3.37 7.01
N ALA A 178 2.40 2.41 7.56
CA ALA A 178 2.01 1.03 7.65
C ALA A 178 1.57 0.71 9.08
N SER A 179 0.34 0.21 9.23
CA SER A 179 -0.09 -0.41 10.48
C SER A 179 0.71 -1.71 10.75
N PRO A 180 0.95 -2.08 12.03
CA PRO A 180 1.87 -3.16 12.40
C PRO A 180 1.58 -4.54 11.78
N PHE A 181 0.32 -4.82 11.42
CA PHE A 181 -0.10 -6.16 10.95
C PHE A 181 -0.49 -6.16 9.48
N SER A 182 -1.55 -5.43 9.11
CA SER A 182 -2.11 -5.46 7.75
C SER A 182 -1.26 -4.61 6.79
N GLY A 183 -0.99 -3.36 7.16
CA GLY A 183 -0.25 -2.41 6.33
C GLY A 183 1.19 -2.86 6.08
N TYR A 184 1.92 -3.24 7.13
CA TYR A 184 3.34 -3.61 7.01
C TYR A 184 3.55 -4.81 6.09
N VAL A 185 2.74 -5.87 6.27
CA VAL A 185 2.81 -7.07 5.43
C VAL A 185 2.46 -6.74 3.97
N PHE A 186 1.44 -5.92 3.75
CA PHE A 186 1.04 -5.49 2.42
C PHE A 186 2.13 -4.67 1.71
N TYR A 187 2.68 -3.66 2.38
CA TYR A 187 3.68 -2.77 1.80
C TYR A 187 5.02 -3.46 1.57
N SER A 188 5.46 -4.32 2.50
CA SER A 188 6.64 -5.17 2.32
C SER A 188 6.52 -6.07 1.08
N GLY A 189 5.31 -6.55 0.77
CA GLY A 189 5.00 -7.33 -0.43
C GLY A 189 4.87 -6.52 -1.72
N THR A 190 4.98 -5.19 -1.67
CA THR A 190 4.78 -4.28 -2.82
C THR A 190 5.98 -3.37 -3.09
N SER A 191 7.19 -3.81 -2.75
CA SER A 191 8.48 -3.12 -3.01
C SER A 191 8.75 -1.90 -2.12
N PHE A 192 7.98 -1.72 -1.06
CA PHE A 192 8.31 -0.72 -0.06
C PHE A 192 9.38 -1.26 0.90
N SER A 193 10.25 -0.36 1.34
CA SER A 193 11.27 -0.58 2.34
C SER A 193 10.96 0.23 3.59
N ASN A 194 11.28 -0.31 4.77
CA ASN A 194 11.09 0.41 6.02
C ASN A 194 12.07 1.59 6.10
N CYS A 195 11.56 2.77 6.41
CA CYS A 195 12.32 4.01 6.53
C CYS A 195 12.41 4.54 7.97
N GLY A 196 11.63 4.00 8.90
CA GLY A 196 11.54 4.50 10.26
C GLY A 196 10.22 4.15 10.94
N ARG A 197 10.03 4.71 12.14
CA ARG A 197 8.84 4.50 12.96
C ARG A 197 8.30 5.82 13.51
N THR A 198 7.01 5.83 13.75
CA THR A 198 6.22 6.93 14.30
C THR A 198 5.43 6.41 15.47
N LYS A 199 5.43 7.15 16.58
CA LYS A 199 4.49 6.91 17.67
C LYS A 199 3.46 8.02 17.66
N VAL A 200 2.19 7.65 17.74
CA VAL A 200 1.06 8.55 17.87
C VAL A 200 0.48 8.34 19.26
N GLU A 201 0.55 9.38 20.08
CA GLU A 201 0.16 9.40 21.48
C GLU A 201 -0.66 10.67 21.73
N THR A 202 -1.66 10.60 22.61
CA THR A 202 -2.42 11.79 23.05
C THR A 202 -2.16 11.97 24.53
N ASP A 203 -2.02 13.23 24.99
CA ASP A 203 -1.80 13.51 26.41
C ASP A 203 -2.91 12.89 27.26
N ASN A 204 -2.53 12.10 28.26
CA ASN A 204 -3.40 11.34 29.17
C ASN A 204 -4.15 10.14 28.57
N ASP A 205 -3.78 9.66 27.38
CA ASP A 205 -4.31 8.40 26.81
C ASP A 205 -3.30 7.26 26.98
N ILE A 206 -3.79 6.08 27.40
CA ILE A 206 -2.96 4.88 27.60
C ILE A 206 -2.69 4.19 26.24
N GLU A 207 -3.58 4.39 25.28
CA GLU A 207 -3.45 3.81 23.95
C GLU A 207 -2.43 4.59 23.12
N ASN A 208 -1.38 3.89 22.69
CA ASN A 208 -0.41 4.38 21.72
C ASN A 208 -0.54 3.62 20.41
N LEU A 209 -0.25 4.31 19.31
CA LEU A 209 -0.26 3.73 17.98
C LEU A 209 1.14 3.86 17.38
N GLU A 210 1.82 2.74 17.20
CA GLU A 210 3.11 2.68 16.51
C GLU A 210 2.88 2.36 15.03
N LEU A 211 3.35 3.23 14.14
CA LEU A 211 3.27 3.08 12.69
C LEU A 211 4.66 3.05 12.08
N GLN A 212 4.82 2.27 11.02
CA GLN A 212 6.08 2.24 10.27
C GLN A 212 5.97 3.12 9.03
N ILE A 213 6.90 4.05 8.85
CA ILE A 213 7.02 4.78 7.59
C ILE A 213 7.75 3.87 6.61
N MET A 214 7.10 3.61 5.47
CA MET A 214 7.67 2.78 4.42
C MET A 214 7.76 3.59 3.13
N VAL A 215 8.85 3.39 2.38
CA VAL A 215 9.13 4.13 1.15
C VAL A 215 9.47 3.20 0.00
N CYS A 216 9.00 3.56 -1.19
CA CYS A 216 9.41 2.95 -2.45
C CYS A 216 10.02 4.06 -3.32
N THR A 217 11.34 4.00 -3.49
CA THR A 217 12.06 4.91 -4.38
C THR A 217 11.94 4.40 -5.82
N PRO A 218 11.67 5.28 -6.80
CA PRO A 218 11.72 4.87 -8.19
C PRO A 218 13.14 4.39 -8.50
N PRO A 219 13.31 3.34 -9.32
CA PRO A 219 14.63 2.96 -9.78
C PRO A 219 15.25 4.19 -10.44
N LYS A 220 16.44 4.60 -9.98
CA LYS A 220 17.18 5.67 -10.65
C LYS A 220 17.27 5.26 -12.13
N PRO A 221 16.97 6.15 -13.08
CA PRO A 221 17.34 5.88 -14.46
C PRO A 221 18.81 5.48 -14.40
N LEU A 222 19.15 4.35 -15.02
CA LEU A 222 20.53 3.93 -15.14
C LEU A 222 21.25 5.13 -15.78
N GLU A 223 21.92 5.96 -14.99
CA GLU A 223 23.02 6.78 -15.47
C GLU A 223 23.79 5.84 -16.36
N GLN A 224 23.78 6.13 -17.67
CA GLN A 224 24.37 5.36 -18.75
C GLN A 224 25.31 4.35 -18.16
N ARG A 225 24.79 3.14 -17.90
CA ARG A 225 25.53 2.10 -17.22
C ARG A 225 26.70 1.90 -18.13
N ARG A 226 27.84 2.49 -17.76
CA ARG A 226 29.00 2.72 -18.62
C ARG A 226 29.13 1.46 -19.43
N SER A 227 28.86 1.57 -20.74
CA SER A 227 29.04 0.48 -21.69
C SER A 227 30.42 -0.05 -21.37
N SER A 228 30.47 -1.24 -20.78
CA SER A 228 31.72 -1.82 -20.37
C SER A 228 32.53 -1.94 -21.65
N ILE A 229 33.72 -1.34 -21.62
CA ILE A 229 34.71 -1.32 -22.71
C ILE A 229 35.08 -2.74 -23.22
N MET A 230 34.57 -3.79 -22.57
CA MET A 230 34.68 -5.19 -22.98
C MET A 230 33.84 -5.57 -24.22
N ASP A 231 32.83 -4.80 -24.62
CA ASP A 231 32.08 -5.09 -25.86
C ASP A 231 32.77 -4.52 -27.13
N PHE A 232 33.85 -3.74 -26.98
CA PHE A 232 34.57 -3.12 -28.12
C PHE A 232 35.83 -3.89 -28.54
N TRP A 233 36.42 -4.73 -27.66
CA TRP A 233 37.67 -5.46 -27.92
C TRP A 233 37.47 -6.96 -27.64
N GLY A 234 36.70 -7.64 -28.49
CA GLY A 234 36.30 -9.03 -28.24
C GLY A 234 35.91 -9.83 -29.47
N GLY A 235 36.64 -9.68 -30.57
CA GLY A 235 36.86 -10.77 -31.53
C GLY A 235 35.66 -11.24 -32.37
N ALA A 236 35.59 -10.72 -33.58
CA ALA A 236 35.00 -11.43 -34.71
C ALA A 236 35.62 -12.84 -34.85
N LYS A 237 34.79 -13.89 -34.95
CA LYS A 237 34.83 -14.88 -36.05
C LYS A 237 33.79 -16.00 -35.95
N LYS A 238 33.06 -16.12 -37.06
CA LYS A 238 32.50 -17.31 -37.74
C LYS A 238 31.14 -17.89 -37.31
N ALA A 239 30.27 -17.89 -38.32
CA ALA A 239 29.00 -18.59 -38.41
C ALA A 239 29.16 -20.07 -38.79
N SER A 240 28.34 -20.92 -38.13
CA SER A 240 27.64 -22.16 -38.58
C SER A 240 28.45 -23.39 -39.10
N PRO A 241 27.89 -24.63 -39.18
CA PRO A 241 26.57 -25.17 -38.79
C PRO A 241 26.57 -26.58 -38.08
N ALA A 242 25.37 -27.06 -37.72
CA ALA A 242 24.88 -28.46 -37.66
C ALA A 242 25.48 -29.51 -36.67
N GLY A 243 24.66 -29.86 -35.67
CA GLY A 243 24.23 -31.22 -35.28
C GLY A 243 25.24 -32.31 -34.90
N SER A 244 25.24 -32.75 -33.63
CA SER A 244 25.22 -34.18 -33.28
C SER A 244 24.83 -34.43 -31.82
N ARG A 245 23.84 -35.32 -31.68
CA ARG A 245 23.36 -36.07 -30.52
C ARG A 245 24.47 -36.79 -29.74
N ARG A 246 24.51 -36.67 -28.41
CA ARG A 246 24.91 -37.78 -27.51
C ARG A 246 24.38 -37.57 -26.08
N GLU A 247 23.70 -38.59 -25.59
CA GLU A 247 23.23 -38.75 -24.21
C GLU A 247 24.40 -39.07 -23.25
N SER A 248 24.20 -38.70 -21.97
CA SER A 248 24.31 -39.54 -20.77
C SER A 248 25.17 -38.99 -19.61
N LEU A 249 24.62 -39.22 -18.41
CA LEU A 249 25.23 -39.31 -17.08
C LEU A 249 25.55 -38.03 -16.29
N ASP A 250 24.54 -37.59 -15.54
CA ASP A 250 24.44 -37.68 -14.08
C ASP A 250 25.76 -37.77 -13.27
N GLN A 251 26.08 -36.72 -12.52
CA GLN A 251 26.42 -36.79 -11.09
C GLN A 251 26.57 -35.37 -10.49
N GLY A 252 25.99 -35.20 -9.32
CA GLY A 252 25.73 -33.90 -8.70
C GLY A 252 26.93 -33.23 -8.04
N ALA A 253 26.75 -31.93 -7.79
CA ALA A 253 27.41 -31.22 -6.72
C ALA A 253 26.47 -30.13 -6.20
N THR A 254 26.13 -30.26 -4.93
CA THR A 254 25.38 -29.37 -4.06
C THR A 254 26.02 -27.98 -3.97
N GLY A 255 25.22 -26.93 -4.10
CA GLY A 255 25.67 -25.54 -3.92
C GLY A 255 24.50 -24.56 -3.78
N GLU A 256 24.13 -24.30 -2.52
CA GLU A 256 23.50 -23.08 -1.98
C GLU A 256 22.44 -22.36 -2.84
N ARG A 257 21.19 -22.82 -2.72
CA ARG A 257 20.02 -21.98 -3.01
C ARG A 257 19.66 -21.16 -1.76
N ARG A 258 19.77 -19.84 -1.88
CA ARG A 258 19.22 -18.85 -0.94
C ARG A 258 17.72 -19.12 -0.73
N SER A 259 17.37 -19.66 0.43
CA SER A 259 15.98 -19.84 0.88
C SER A 259 15.34 -18.47 1.14
N SER A 260 14.23 -18.18 0.45
CA SER A 260 13.47 -16.95 0.68
C SER A 260 12.52 -17.14 1.86
N PHE A 261 12.37 -16.09 2.67
CA PHE A 261 11.49 -16.01 3.86
C PHE A 261 10.00 -16.36 3.59
N LEU A 262 9.60 -16.52 2.33
CA LEU A 262 8.24 -16.91 1.91
C LEU A 262 7.97 -18.42 1.93
N ASP A 263 8.97 -19.28 2.15
CA ASP A 263 8.79 -20.74 2.21
C ASP A 263 8.22 -21.25 3.55
N MET A 264 7.98 -20.37 4.53
CA MET A 264 7.49 -20.76 5.87
C MET A 264 5.96 -20.90 5.97
N PHE A 265 5.20 -20.60 4.90
CA PHE A 265 3.72 -20.62 4.93
C PHE A 265 3.05 -21.41 3.79
N SER A 266 3.76 -22.38 3.19
CA SER A 266 3.16 -23.31 2.22
C SER A 266 2.39 -24.42 2.96
N PHE A 267 1.08 -24.22 3.16
CA PHE A 267 0.16 -25.34 3.41
C PHE A 267 -0.01 -26.10 2.09
N GLY A 268 0.58 -27.29 2.03
CA GLY A 268 0.50 -28.18 0.87
C GLY A 268 -0.93 -28.67 0.57
N PRO A 269 -1.17 -29.16 -0.65
CA PRO A 269 -2.50 -29.52 -1.13
C PRO A 269 -2.92 -30.88 -0.57
N LYS A 270 -4.18 -31.00 -0.15
CA LYS A 270 -4.82 -32.31 0.10
C LYS A 270 -6.13 -32.40 -0.68
N THR A 271 -6.07 -33.04 -1.85
CA THR A 271 -6.99 -34.09 -2.35
C THR A 271 -6.28 -34.85 -3.47
N PRO A 272 -6.46 -36.18 -3.56
CA PRO A 272 -7.55 -36.82 -4.32
C PRO A 272 -8.09 -38.07 -3.57
N SER A 273 -9.05 -38.89 -3.99
CA SER A 273 -10.27 -38.85 -4.83
C SER A 273 -11.06 -40.10 -4.39
N ALA A 274 -12.36 -40.14 -4.66
CA ALA A 274 -13.24 -41.29 -4.45
C ALA A 274 -12.81 -42.55 -5.23
N VAL A 275 -13.11 -43.76 -4.72
CA VAL A 275 -13.80 -44.91 -5.36
C VAL A 275 -14.30 -45.88 -4.27
N ASP A 276 -15.49 -46.43 -4.50
CA ASP A 276 -16.26 -47.43 -3.74
C ASP A 276 -15.57 -48.79 -3.49
N ASP A 277 -16.06 -49.47 -2.45
CA ASP A 277 -16.82 -50.75 -2.51
C ASP A 277 -16.36 -51.90 -1.58
N ASP A 278 -17.39 -52.42 -0.93
CA ASP A 278 -17.63 -53.77 -0.40
C ASP A 278 -16.54 -54.59 0.31
N THR A 279 -16.76 -54.87 1.61
CA THR A 279 -17.14 -56.20 2.14
C THR A 279 -16.77 -56.41 3.63
N ARG A 280 -17.80 -56.74 4.43
CA ARG A 280 -17.86 -57.94 5.31
C ARG A 280 -16.91 -58.09 6.53
N ARG A 281 -17.47 -57.91 7.75
CA ARG A 281 -17.42 -58.83 8.93
C ARG A 281 -18.03 -58.12 10.17
N LYS A 282 -19.24 -58.49 10.61
CA LYS A 282 -19.58 -59.48 11.65
C LYS A 282 -18.95 -59.25 13.06
N SER A 283 -19.85 -58.89 13.98
CA SER A 283 -20.14 -59.50 15.30
C SER A 283 -19.18 -59.40 16.50
N HIS A 284 -19.83 -59.19 17.66
CA HIS A 284 -19.40 -59.32 19.07
C HIS A 284 -18.54 -58.17 19.61
N ALA A 285 -18.80 -57.58 20.77
CA ALA A 285 -19.68 -57.91 21.90
C ALA A 285 -20.18 -56.61 22.58
#